data_AF-A0A1M6RHY8-F1
#
_entry.id   AF-A0A1M6RHY8-F1
#
_cell.length_a   1.000
_cell.length_b   1.000
_cell.length_c   1.000
_cell.angle_alpha   90.00
_cell.angle_beta   90.00
_cell.angle_gamma   90.00
#
_symmetry.space_group_name_H-M   'P 1'
#
loop_
_entity.id
_entity.type
_entity.pdbx_description
1 polymer ?
#
loop_
_entity_poly.entity_id
_entity_poly.type
_entity_poly.pdbx_seq_one_letter_code
_entity_poly.pdbx_strand_id
1 'polypeptide(L)'
;MVEKTAANLEQTVKSLLRQHSMSMRQLAALTGIHVATISKMLLGKQRINPEYLEKIAEHLSVHPTLLYQAAGLKVADHVDKNDHLSLHSYFKDIIDYTGYSSVTLNRQSIMDELLKYDGYAKTSEGKLLIEEKFPEKRQQIFGTGPFIDELDSMYERYIHGEISEKEKMILGSGLLYFVLATDAIPDFMFPIGYLDDALAIQITQERLMEFSKKT
;
A
#
# COMPACT_ATOMS: atom_id res chain seq x y z
N MET A 1 10.26 9.63 -22.44
CA MET A 1 8.81 9.95 -22.57
C MET A 1 8.21 10.37 -21.21
N VAL A 2 8.79 11.38 -20.53
CA VAL A 2 8.40 11.75 -19.13
C VAL A 2 7.57 13.04 -19.07
N GLU A 3 7.50 13.83 -20.16
CA GLU A 3 6.88 15.17 -20.14
C GLU A 3 5.33 15.18 -20.16
N LYS A 4 4.67 14.13 -20.65
CA LYS A 4 3.22 14.17 -20.91
C LYS A 4 2.36 13.93 -19.67
N THR A 5 2.90 13.26 -18.64
CA THR A 5 2.18 12.87 -17.42
C THR A 5 2.20 13.97 -16.35
N ALA A 6 3.29 14.72 -16.21
CA ALA A 6 3.35 15.87 -15.31
C ALA A 6 2.32 16.97 -15.69
N ALA A 7 2.11 17.19 -16.99
CA ALA A 7 1.13 18.16 -17.48
C ALA A 7 -0.31 17.82 -17.06
N ASN A 8 -0.65 16.53 -16.94
CA ASN A 8 -1.98 16.08 -16.50
C ASN A 8 -2.17 16.28 -15.00
N LEU A 9 -1.15 15.94 -14.18
CA LEU A 9 -1.21 16.15 -12.73
C LEU A 9 -1.39 17.63 -12.35
N GLU A 10 -0.61 18.51 -12.98
CA GLU A 10 -0.72 19.95 -12.74
C GLU A 10 -2.13 20.47 -13.06
N GLN A 11 -2.71 20.05 -14.18
CA GLN A 11 -4.05 20.46 -14.59
C GLN A 11 -5.13 19.94 -13.63
N THR A 12 -5.04 18.67 -13.22
CA THR A 12 -5.97 18.06 -12.27
C THR A 12 -5.93 18.76 -10.91
N VAL A 13 -4.75 19.04 -10.36
CA VAL A 13 -4.67 19.75 -9.08
C VAL A 13 -5.19 21.19 -9.19
N LYS A 14 -4.92 21.88 -10.31
CA LYS A 14 -5.45 23.23 -10.55
C LYS A 14 -6.97 23.27 -10.70
N SER A 15 -7.59 22.25 -11.33
CA SER A 15 -9.04 22.20 -11.46
C SER A 15 -9.72 21.95 -10.12
N LEU A 16 -9.19 21.03 -9.31
CA LEU A 16 -9.68 20.76 -7.96
C LEU A 16 -9.55 21.98 -7.05
N LEU A 17 -8.41 22.68 -7.10
CA LEU A 17 -8.25 23.93 -6.35
C LEU A 17 -9.31 24.98 -6.70
N ARG A 18 -9.67 25.11 -7.98
CA ARG A 18 -10.76 26.01 -8.41
C ARG A 18 -12.12 25.56 -7.89
N GLN A 19 -12.42 24.27 -7.95
CA GLN A 19 -13.66 23.70 -7.44
C GLN A 19 -13.82 23.95 -5.93
N HIS A 20 -12.72 23.88 -5.17
CA HIS A 20 -12.69 24.12 -3.74
C HIS A 20 -12.45 25.60 -3.37
N SER A 21 -12.44 26.53 -4.34
CA SER A 21 -12.14 27.95 -4.13
C SER A 21 -10.84 28.19 -3.33
N MET A 22 -9.84 27.34 -3.55
CA MET A 22 -8.59 27.29 -2.81
C MET A 22 -7.42 27.74 -3.69
N SER A 23 -6.50 28.51 -3.12
CA SER A 23 -5.25 28.89 -3.77
C SER A 23 -4.11 27.90 -3.47
N MET A 24 -3.07 27.88 -4.32
CA MET A 24 -1.85 27.12 -4.06
C MET A 24 -1.18 27.45 -2.71
N ARG A 25 -1.31 28.70 -2.24
CA ARG A 25 -0.77 29.11 -0.93
C ARG A 25 -1.57 28.52 0.23
N GLN A 26 -2.90 28.46 0.09
CA GLN A 26 -3.77 27.81 1.08
C GLN A 26 -3.53 26.31 1.10
N LEU A 27 -3.39 25.66 -0.07
CA LEU A 27 -3.03 24.25 -0.15
C LEU A 27 -1.70 23.96 0.55
N ALA A 28 -0.67 24.78 0.31
CA ALA A 28 0.61 24.66 0.98
C ALA A 28 0.53 24.82 2.51
N ALA A 29 -0.30 25.76 2.97
CA ALA A 29 -0.53 25.96 4.40
C ALA A 29 -1.25 24.77 5.05
N LEU A 30 -2.26 24.20 4.38
CA LEU A 30 -3.02 23.05 4.87
C LEU A 30 -2.17 21.77 4.90
N THR A 31 -1.45 21.51 3.81
CA THR A 31 -0.60 20.32 3.66
C THR A 31 0.71 20.39 4.45
N GLY A 32 1.12 21.58 4.91
CA GLY A 32 2.44 21.83 5.50
C GLY A 32 3.60 21.76 4.48
N ILE A 33 3.31 21.67 3.18
CA ILE A 33 4.32 21.54 2.12
C ILE A 33 4.62 22.91 1.54
N HIS A 34 5.91 23.24 1.38
CA HIS A 34 6.29 24.53 0.79
C HIS A 34 5.74 24.69 -0.64
N VAL A 35 5.16 25.85 -0.96
CA VAL A 35 4.51 26.15 -2.26
C VAL A 35 5.43 25.82 -3.45
N ALA A 36 6.72 26.14 -3.33
CA ALA A 36 7.70 25.86 -4.39
C ALA A 36 7.91 24.36 -4.62
N THR A 37 7.80 23.55 -3.56
CA THR A 37 7.92 22.09 -3.62
C THR A 37 6.70 21.49 -4.33
N ILE A 38 5.48 21.91 -3.95
CA ILE A 38 4.25 21.50 -4.64
C ILE A 38 4.33 21.88 -6.12
N SER A 39 4.69 23.13 -6.42
CA SER A 39 4.78 23.61 -7.81
C SER A 39 5.79 22.83 -8.67
N LYS A 40 7.00 22.58 -8.15
CA LYS A 40 8.01 21.78 -8.86
C LYS A 40 7.56 20.33 -9.08
N MET A 41 6.87 19.75 -8.10
CA MET A 41 6.32 18.39 -8.17
C MET A 41 5.25 18.30 -9.25
N LEU A 42 4.27 19.20 -9.23
CA LEU A 42 3.18 19.23 -10.22
C LEU A 42 3.71 19.44 -11.65
N LEU A 43 4.74 20.27 -11.81
CA LEU A 43 5.40 20.52 -13.10
C LEU A 43 6.32 19.37 -13.55
N GLY A 44 6.48 18.29 -12.77
CA GLY A 44 7.37 17.17 -13.07
C GLY A 44 8.85 17.50 -12.99
N LYS A 45 9.21 18.67 -12.45
CA LYS A 45 10.61 19.12 -12.25
C LYS A 45 11.24 18.53 -10.99
N GLN A 46 10.41 17.93 -10.14
CA GLN A 46 10.81 17.19 -8.95
C GLN A 46 10.09 15.84 -8.96
N ARG A 47 10.76 14.79 -8.46
CA ARG A 47 10.12 13.48 -8.28
C ARG A 47 8.87 13.64 -7.43
N ILE A 48 7.83 12.92 -7.81
CA ILE A 48 6.55 12.93 -7.13
C ILE A 48 6.72 12.24 -5.80
N ASN A 49 6.37 12.95 -4.72
CA ASN A 49 6.30 12.37 -3.40
C ASN A 49 4.84 11.91 -3.18
N PRO A 50 4.58 10.61 -3.05
CA PRO A 50 3.25 10.06 -2.77
C PRO A 50 2.59 10.69 -1.54
N GLU A 51 3.36 10.95 -0.47
CA GLU A 51 2.90 11.65 0.74
C GLU A 51 2.27 13.00 0.41
N TYR A 52 2.89 13.71 -0.53
CA TYR A 52 2.43 15.03 -0.93
C TYR A 52 1.16 14.92 -1.77
N LEU A 53 1.03 13.90 -2.61
CA LEU A 53 -0.20 13.67 -3.36
C LEU A 53 -1.36 13.28 -2.44
N GLU A 54 -1.13 12.46 -1.42
CA GLU A 54 -2.17 12.07 -0.47
C GLU A 54 -2.65 13.24 0.38
N LYS A 55 -1.73 14.02 0.96
CA LYS A 55 -2.07 15.26 1.69
C LYS A 55 -2.85 16.25 0.82
N ILE A 56 -2.48 16.34 -0.46
CA ILE A 56 -3.21 17.17 -1.42
C ILE A 56 -4.60 16.57 -1.70
N ALA A 57 -4.72 15.25 -1.89
CA ALA A 57 -5.98 14.57 -2.14
C ALA A 57 -6.97 14.72 -0.97
N GLU A 58 -6.49 14.55 0.26
CA GLU A 58 -7.27 14.70 1.48
C GLU A 58 -7.86 16.11 1.61
N HIS A 59 -7.04 17.15 1.50
CA HIS A 59 -7.50 18.54 1.61
C HIS A 59 -8.31 19.02 0.39
N LEU A 60 -8.21 18.33 -0.73
CA LEU A 60 -9.07 18.51 -1.89
C LEU A 60 -10.28 17.56 -1.89
N SER A 61 -10.46 16.76 -0.83
CA SER A 61 -11.57 15.81 -0.66
C SER A 61 -11.78 14.88 -1.85
N VAL A 62 -10.68 14.40 -2.45
CA VAL A 62 -10.70 13.41 -3.54
C VAL A 62 -9.97 12.14 -3.15
N HIS A 63 -10.27 11.05 -3.83
CA HIS A 63 -9.53 9.81 -3.65
C HIS A 63 -8.10 9.95 -4.22
N PRO A 64 -7.04 9.52 -3.51
CA PRO A 64 -5.65 9.66 -3.97
C PRO A 64 -5.36 9.05 -5.34
N THR A 65 -6.10 7.99 -5.71
CA THR A 65 -6.00 7.34 -7.03
C THR A 65 -6.19 8.31 -8.20
N LEU A 66 -7.03 9.34 -8.05
CA LEU A 66 -7.22 10.36 -9.08
C LEU A 66 -5.93 11.12 -9.36
N LEU A 67 -5.20 11.50 -8.30
CA LEU A 67 -3.93 12.21 -8.44
C LEU A 67 -2.82 11.27 -8.90
N TYR A 68 -2.85 10.02 -8.47
CA TYR A 68 -1.94 9.00 -8.97
C TYR A 68 -2.10 8.79 -10.47
N GLN A 69 -3.32 8.61 -10.97
CA GLN A 69 -3.61 8.49 -12.39
C GLN A 69 -3.19 9.74 -13.18
N ALA A 70 -3.50 10.92 -12.65
CA ALA A 70 -3.09 12.17 -13.25
C ALA A 70 -1.55 12.33 -13.29
N ALA A 71 -0.84 11.77 -12.31
CA ALA A 71 0.61 11.67 -12.27
C ALA A 71 1.21 10.66 -13.25
N GLY A 72 0.37 9.93 -13.99
CA GLY A 72 0.81 8.90 -14.93
C GLY A 72 1.02 7.53 -14.32
N LEU A 73 0.59 7.31 -13.07
CA LEU A 73 0.51 5.98 -12.52
C LEU A 73 -0.62 5.24 -13.24
N LYS A 74 -0.28 4.13 -13.90
CA LYS A 74 -1.27 3.17 -14.34
C LYS A 74 -1.79 2.42 -13.12
N VAL A 75 -2.50 3.11 -12.24
CA VAL A 75 -3.40 2.44 -11.31
C VAL A 75 -4.48 1.85 -12.20
N ALA A 76 -4.39 0.54 -12.45
CA ALA A 76 -5.36 -0.15 -13.29
C ALA A 76 -6.77 0.21 -12.80
N ASP A 77 -7.55 0.87 -13.65
CA ASP A 77 -8.97 1.21 -13.37
C ASP A 77 -9.79 -0.05 -13.05
N HIS A 78 -9.26 -1.21 -13.42
CA HIS A 78 -9.75 -2.54 -13.09
C HIS A 78 -8.58 -3.39 -12.59
N VAL A 79 -8.29 -3.29 -11.30
CA VAL A 79 -7.71 -4.46 -10.61
C VAL A 79 -8.84 -5.48 -10.56
N ASP A 80 -8.75 -6.54 -11.38
CA ASP A 80 -9.61 -7.69 -11.17
C ASP A 80 -9.18 -8.30 -9.84
N LYS A 81 -10.02 -8.13 -8.82
CA LYS A 81 -9.75 -8.60 -7.46
C LYS A 81 -9.57 -10.13 -7.40
N ASN A 82 -10.04 -10.84 -8.43
CA ASN A 82 -9.88 -12.29 -8.53
C ASN A 82 -8.58 -12.69 -9.25
N ASP A 83 -7.87 -11.74 -9.86
CA ASP A 83 -6.60 -11.97 -10.53
C ASP A 83 -5.43 -11.48 -9.67
N HIS A 84 -4.86 -12.41 -8.90
CA HIS A 84 -3.67 -12.16 -8.06
C HIS A 84 -2.46 -11.64 -8.86
N LEU A 85 -2.35 -11.91 -10.17
CA LEU A 85 -1.27 -11.36 -11.00
C LEU A 85 -1.46 -9.87 -11.26
N SER A 86 -2.71 -9.43 -11.46
CA SER A 86 -3.04 -8.02 -11.63
C SER A 86 -2.79 -7.22 -10.34
N LEU A 87 -3.15 -7.79 -9.18
CA LEU A 87 -2.89 -7.22 -7.86
C LEU A 87 -1.39 -7.09 -7.58
N HIS A 88 -0.63 -8.15 -7.85
CA HIS A 88 0.83 -8.14 -7.71
C HIS A 88 1.48 -7.03 -8.56
N SER A 89 1.04 -6.86 -9.81
CA SER A 89 1.55 -5.79 -10.68
C SER A 89 1.23 -4.39 -10.16
N TYR A 90 0.04 -4.21 -9.59
CA TYR A 90 -0.38 -2.95 -8.97
C TYR A 90 0.50 -2.56 -7.77
N PHE A 91 0.78 -3.50 -6.85
CA PHE A 91 1.66 -3.24 -5.71
C PHE A 91 3.08 -2.88 -6.14
N LYS A 92 3.60 -3.65 -7.08
CA LYS A 92 4.94 -3.44 -7.62
C LYS A 92 5.07 -2.05 -8.26
N ASP A 93 4.09 -1.65 -9.07
CA ASP A 93 4.11 -0.35 -9.74
C ASP A 93 4.06 0.82 -8.74
N ILE A 94 3.30 0.67 -7.64
CA ILE A 94 3.28 1.66 -6.54
C ILE A 94 4.64 1.72 -5.85
N ILE A 95 5.20 0.58 -5.43
CA ILE A 95 6.49 0.52 -4.72
C ILE A 95 7.63 1.09 -5.57
N ASP A 96 7.68 0.74 -6.86
CA ASP A 96 8.71 1.23 -7.78
C ASP A 96 8.60 2.74 -8.01
N TYR A 97 7.37 3.24 -8.14
CA TYR A 97 7.12 4.66 -8.40
C TYR A 97 7.39 5.56 -7.19
N THR A 98 7.03 5.11 -5.99
CA THR A 98 7.27 5.84 -4.74
C THR A 98 8.76 6.03 -4.44
N GLY A 99 9.65 5.31 -5.14
CA GLY A 99 11.11 5.35 -4.92
C GLY A 99 11.54 4.73 -3.60
N TYR A 100 10.59 4.15 -2.86
CA TYR A 100 10.78 3.55 -1.54
C TYR A 100 11.55 2.24 -1.60
N SER A 101 11.66 1.64 -2.79
CA SER A 101 12.43 0.42 -3.07
C SER A 101 13.94 0.53 -2.82
N SER A 102 14.49 1.73 -2.59
CA SER A 102 15.96 1.92 -2.52
C SER A 102 16.53 2.57 -1.26
N VAL A 103 15.74 3.28 -0.45
CA VAL A 103 16.29 4.10 0.65
C VAL A 103 15.95 3.60 2.07
N THR A 104 14.87 2.82 2.25
CA THR A 104 14.39 2.46 3.62
C THR A 104 13.82 1.05 3.77
N LEU A 105 13.27 0.41 2.73
CA LEU A 105 12.69 -0.95 2.84
C LEU A 105 13.66 -2.02 2.34
N ASN A 106 14.27 -2.77 3.26
CA ASN A 106 15.08 -3.94 2.91
C ASN A 106 14.16 -5.16 2.72
N ARG A 107 13.83 -5.50 1.45
CA ARG A 107 13.05 -6.70 1.09
C ARG A 107 13.58 -7.98 1.76
N GLN A 108 14.90 -8.12 1.88
CA GLN A 108 15.50 -9.28 2.54
C GLN A 108 15.17 -9.31 4.03
N SER A 109 15.19 -8.17 4.70
CA SER A 109 14.82 -8.09 6.12
C SER A 109 13.36 -8.47 6.36
N ILE A 110 12.46 -8.06 5.47
CA ILE A 110 11.04 -8.44 5.56
C ILE A 110 10.87 -9.94 5.31
N MET A 111 11.57 -10.49 4.31
CA MET A 111 11.58 -11.93 4.07
C MET A 111 12.10 -12.71 5.29
N ASP A 112 13.21 -12.27 5.88
CA ASP A 112 13.79 -12.92 7.06
C ASP A 112 12.83 -12.88 8.25
N GLU A 113 12.07 -11.79 8.42
CA GLU A 113 11.04 -11.68 9.45
C GLU A 113 9.85 -12.60 9.19
N LEU A 114 9.35 -12.66 7.96
CA LEU A 114 8.28 -13.59 7.56
C LEU A 114 8.69 -15.05 7.83
N LEU A 115 9.94 -15.42 7.53
CA LEU A 115 10.45 -16.77 7.78
C LEU A 115 10.52 -17.13 9.27
N LYS A 116 10.69 -16.16 10.17
CA LYS A 116 10.59 -16.41 11.63
C LYS A 116 9.17 -16.79 12.02
N TYR A 117 8.17 -16.20 11.37
CA TYR A 117 6.77 -16.46 11.66
C TYR A 117 6.24 -17.76 11.05
N ASP A 118 6.90 -18.38 10.07
CA ASP A 118 6.47 -19.66 9.48
C ASP A 118 6.22 -20.75 10.54
N GLY A 119 7.12 -20.90 11.50
CA GLY A 119 6.96 -21.88 12.58
C GLY A 119 5.77 -21.53 13.50
N TYR A 120 5.66 -20.26 13.87
CA TYR A 120 4.66 -19.75 14.80
C TYR A 120 3.24 -19.73 14.20
N ALA A 121 3.13 -19.46 12.90
CA ALA A 121 1.88 -19.47 12.13
C ALA A 121 1.12 -20.80 12.17
N LYS A 122 1.81 -21.90 12.49
CA LYS A 122 1.23 -23.25 12.57
C LYS A 122 0.85 -23.66 13.99
N THR A 123 1.21 -22.89 15.01
CA THR A 123 0.86 -23.21 16.39
C THR A 123 -0.56 -22.75 16.71
N SER A 124 -1.20 -23.40 17.68
CA SER A 124 -2.51 -22.97 18.19
C SER A 124 -2.46 -21.54 18.75
N GLU A 125 -1.32 -21.17 19.35
CA GLU A 125 -1.07 -19.84 19.91
C GLU A 125 -0.98 -18.78 18.80
N GLY A 126 -0.23 -19.04 17.73
CA GLY A 126 -0.13 -18.12 16.60
C GLY A 126 -1.47 -17.96 15.87
N LYS A 127 -2.24 -19.04 15.74
CA LYS A 127 -3.61 -18.99 15.20
C LYS A 127 -4.51 -18.10 16.05
N LEU A 128 -4.55 -18.33 17.36
CA LEU A 128 -5.39 -17.57 18.29
C LEU A 128 -5.00 -16.08 18.29
N LEU A 129 -3.70 -15.79 18.23
CA LEU A 129 -3.21 -14.42 18.10
C LEU A 129 -3.71 -13.74 16.82
N ILE A 130 -3.66 -14.42 15.67
CA ILE A 130 -4.20 -13.88 14.41
C ILE A 130 -5.72 -13.66 14.53
N GLU A 131 -6.46 -14.64 15.08
CA GLU A 131 -7.91 -14.57 15.26
C GLU A 131 -8.34 -13.36 16.11
N GLU A 132 -7.60 -13.07 17.17
CA GLU A 132 -7.90 -11.96 18.09
C GLU A 132 -7.40 -10.61 17.57
N LYS A 133 -6.13 -10.54 17.12
CA LYS A 133 -5.45 -9.26 16.83
C LYS A 133 -5.74 -8.73 15.43
N PHE A 134 -6.02 -9.61 14.46
CA PHE A 134 -6.27 -9.15 13.09
C PHE A 134 -7.52 -8.27 13.00
N PRO A 135 -8.71 -8.67 13.52
CA PRO A 135 -9.89 -7.83 13.47
C PRO A 135 -9.69 -6.49 14.21
N GLU A 136 -9.00 -6.51 15.36
CA GLU A 136 -8.68 -5.30 16.13
C GLU A 136 -7.83 -4.31 15.30
N LYS A 137 -6.74 -4.79 14.69
CA LYS A 137 -5.85 -3.94 13.89
C LYS A 137 -6.54 -3.49 12.60
N ARG A 138 -7.33 -4.36 11.97
CA ARG A 138 -8.08 -4.08 10.74
C ARG A 138 -9.10 -2.97 10.89
N GLN A 139 -9.80 -2.89 12.04
CA GLN A 139 -10.76 -1.83 12.34
C GLN A 139 -10.12 -0.45 12.51
N GLN A 140 -8.84 -0.40 12.89
CA GLN A 140 -8.09 0.85 13.02
C GLN A 140 -7.66 1.42 11.67
N ILE A 141 -7.72 0.61 10.59
CA ILE A 141 -7.37 1.01 9.24
C ILE A 141 -8.62 1.48 8.51
N PHE A 142 -8.73 2.80 8.30
CA PHE A 142 -9.77 3.41 7.49
C PHE A 142 -9.35 3.44 6.03
N GLY A 143 -10.06 2.71 5.18
CA GLY A 143 -9.82 2.72 3.73
C GLY A 143 -10.38 1.48 3.05
N THR A 144 -10.56 1.60 1.73
CA THR A 144 -10.95 0.50 0.85
C THR A 144 -9.97 0.49 -0.31
N GLY A 145 -9.45 -0.68 -0.67
CA GLY A 145 -8.52 -0.77 -1.78
C GLY A 145 -7.87 -2.15 -1.89
N PRO A 146 -7.13 -2.39 -2.99
CA PRO A 146 -6.63 -3.72 -3.32
C PRO A 146 -5.76 -4.37 -2.22
N PHE A 147 -5.04 -3.56 -1.43
CA PHE A 147 -4.24 -4.01 -0.29
C PHE A 147 -5.10 -4.57 0.83
N ILE A 148 -6.10 -3.78 1.20
CA ILE A 148 -7.01 -4.07 2.29
C ILE A 148 -7.87 -5.28 1.92
N ASP A 149 -8.31 -5.36 0.67
CA ASP A 149 -9.06 -6.49 0.15
C ASP A 149 -8.23 -7.79 0.16
N GLU A 150 -6.93 -7.71 -0.16
CA GLU A 150 -6.03 -8.87 -0.12
C GLU A 150 -5.73 -9.29 1.34
N LEU A 151 -5.53 -8.35 2.26
CA LEU A 151 -5.41 -8.66 3.71
C LEU A 151 -6.64 -9.42 4.21
N ASP A 152 -7.83 -8.91 3.90
CA ASP A 152 -9.10 -9.50 4.31
C ASP A 152 -9.26 -10.91 3.69
N SER A 153 -8.90 -11.07 2.41
CA SER A 153 -8.88 -12.37 1.70
C SER A 153 -7.90 -13.37 2.32
N MET A 154 -6.68 -12.93 2.64
CA MET A 154 -5.67 -13.77 3.29
C MET A 154 -6.15 -14.27 4.65
N TYR A 155 -6.77 -13.39 5.45
CA TYR A 155 -7.33 -13.75 6.75
C TYR A 155 -8.46 -14.78 6.61
N GLU A 156 -9.44 -14.52 5.74
CA GLU A 156 -10.55 -15.46 5.50
C GLU A 156 -10.06 -16.83 5.04
N ARG A 157 -9.09 -16.87 4.12
CA ARG A 157 -8.47 -18.12 3.66
C ARG A 157 -7.72 -18.83 4.78
N TYR A 158 -7.04 -18.11 5.67
CA TYR A 158 -6.30 -18.70 6.78
C TYR A 158 -7.22 -19.31 7.86
N ILE A 159 -8.34 -18.64 8.17
CA ILE A 159 -9.30 -19.07 9.21
C ILE A 159 -10.24 -20.16 8.69
N HIS A 160 -10.84 -19.94 7.53
CA HIS A 160 -11.95 -20.76 7.02
C HIS A 160 -11.58 -21.62 5.81
N GLY A 161 -10.42 -21.39 5.20
CA GLY A 161 -10.01 -22.12 4.00
C GLY A 161 -9.60 -23.56 4.28
N GLU A 162 -10.07 -24.48 3.43
CA GLU A 162 -9.49 -25.82 3.30
C GLU A 162 -8.19 -25.71 2.49
N ILE A 163 -7.13 -25.25 3.15
CA ILE A 163 -5.81 -25.01 2.56
C ILE A 163 -4.76 -25.99 3.09
N SER A 164 -3.71 -26.23 2.31
CA SER A 164 -2.60 -27.08 2.75
C SER A 164 -1.85 -26.48 3.94
N GLU A 165 -1.17 -27.32 4.73
CA GLU A 165 -0.32 -26.88 5.86
C GLU A 165 0.71 -25.83 5.44
N LYS A 166 1.24 -25.94 4.22
CA LYS A 166 2.23 -25.00 3.69
C LYS A 166 1.60 -23.66 3.29
N GLU A 167 0.42 -23.66 2.69
CA GLU A 167 -0.32 -22.41 2.43
C GLU A 167 -0.72 -21.73 3.73
N LYS A 168 -1.18 -22.50 4.72
CA LYS A 168 -1.53 -21.98 6.04
C LYS A 168 -0.33 -21.34 6.73
N MET A 169 0.84 -21.98 6.65
CA MET A 169 2.10 -21.43 7.12
C MET A 169 2.44 -20.09 6.45
N ILE A 170 2.35 -20.03 5.11
CA ILE A 170 2.70 -18.82 4.34
C ILE A 170 1.73 -17.68 4.65
N LEU A 171 0.42 -17.93 4.59
CA LEU A 171 -0.61 -16.93 4.91
C LEU A 171 -0.49 -16.44 6.34
N GLY A 172 -0.35 -17.37 7.30
CA GLY A 172 -0.20 -17.05 8.71
C GLY A 172 1.05 -16.24 9.00
N SER A 173 2.16 -16.46 8.29
CA SER A 173 3.38 -15.65 8.46
C SER A 173 3.17 -14.19 8.05
N GLY A 174 2.44 -13.93 6.97
CA GLY A 174 2.09 -12.58 6.52
C GLY A 174 1.10 -11.89 7.46
N LEU A 175 0.09 -12.62 7.93
CA LEU A 175 -0.87 -12.11 8.91
C LEU A 175 -0.20 -11.81 10.26
N LEU A 176 0.70 -12.68 10.72
CA LEU A 176 1.49 -12.47 11.94
C LEU A 176 2.40 -11.25 11.81
N TYR A 177 3.07 -11.08 10.67
CA TYR A 177 3.84 -9.87 10.41
C TYR A 177 2.96 -8.63 10.58
N PHE A 178 1.79 -8.64 9.92
CA PHE A 178 0.84 -7.54 10.02
C PHE A 178 0.36 -7.31 11.46
N VAL A 179 0.03 -8.34 12.26
CA VAL A 179 -0.51 -8.12 13.62
C VAL A 179 0.55 -7.86 14.69
N LEU A 180 1.73 -8.50 14.60
CA LEU A 180 2.80 -8.42 15.60
C LEU A 180 3.79 -7.30 15.36
N ALA A 181 3.90 -6.77 14.14
CA ALA A 181 4.69 -5.58 13.90
C ALA A 181 4.00 -4.38 14.57
N THR A 182 4.25 -4.21 15.87
CA THR A 182 3.79 -3.08 16.68
C THR A 182 4.80 -1.94 16.74
N ASP A 183 6.01 -2.07 16.17
CA ASP A 183 7.09 -1.07 16.28
C ASP A 183 7.83 -0.76 14.96
N ALA A 184 7.29 -1.13 13.79
CA ALA A 184 7.94 -0.74 12.53
C ALA A 184 7.62 0.69 12.06
N ILE A 185 6.56 1.34 12.58
CA ILE A 185 6.32 2.81 12.75
C ILE A 185 4.80 3.06 12.95
N PRO A 186 4.34 3.62 14.09
CA PRO A 186 3.04 4.28 14.16
C PRO A 186 3.18 5.80 13.97
N ASP A 187 2.45 6.35 13.00
CA ASP A 187 1.49 7.44 13.28
C ASP A 187 0.47 7.56 12.13
N PHE A 188 -0.78 7.65 12.54
CA PHE A 188 -2.03 7.60 11.78
C PHE A 188 -2.09 8.57 10.60
N MET A 189 -1.88 8.09 9.37
CA MET A 189 -2.43 8.63 8.11
C MET A 189 -2.35 7.49 7.08
N PHE A 190 -3.35 7.30 6.22
CA PHE A 190 -3.37 6.26 5.19
C PHE A 190 -2.46 6.67 3.99
N PRO A 191 -1.42 5.89 3.59
CA PRO A 191 -0.37 5.35 4.47
C PRO A 191 1.02 5.14 3.85
N ILE A 192 2.02 5.86 4.37
CA ILE A 192 3.43 5.44 4.31
C ILE A 192 3.73 4.32 5.34
N GLY A 193 2.92 4.21 6.40
CA GLY A 193 3.09 3.21 7.46
C GLY A 193 2.61 1.80 7.16
N TYR A 194 2.17 1.51 5.92
CA TYR A 194 1.79 0.14 5.48
C TYR A 194 2.57 -0.31 4.25
N LEU A 195 3.62 0.41 3.83
CA LEU A 195 4.36 0.02 2.62
C LEU A 195 5.23 -1.21 2.86
N ASP A 196 5.75 -1.38 4.08
CA ASP A 196 6.35 -2.61 4.58
C ASP A 196 5.34 -3.75 4.62
N ASP A 197 4.12 -3.51 5.12
CA ASP A 197 3.04 -4.50 5.14
C ASP A 197 2.58 -4.87 3.71
N ALA A 198 2.46 -3.91 2.79
CA ALA A 198 2.16 -4.15 1.38
C ALA A 198 3.24 -4.98 0.71
N LEU A 199 4.51 -4.71 1.02
CA LEU A 199 5.63 -5.51 0.55
C LEU A 199 5.63 -6.91 1.19
N ALA A 200 5.29 -7.04 2.47
CA ALA A 200 5.15 -8.32 3.16
C ALA A 200 4.05 -9.18 2.54
N ILE A 201 2.91 -8.58 2.18
CA ILE A 201 1.84 -9.25 1.42
C ILE A 201 2.32 -9.64 0.03
N GLN A 202 2.97 -8.74 -0.69
CA GLN A 202 3.50 -9.04 -2.02
C GLN A 202 4.45 -10.25 -1.97
N ILE A 203 5.39 -10.26 -1.02
CA ILE A 203 6.30 -11.39 -0.79
C ILE A 203 5.53 -12.67 -0.43
N THR A 204 4.48 -12.55 0.39
CA THR A 204 3.62 -13.69 0.77
C THR A 204 2.92 -14.28 -0.46
N GLN A 205 2.38 -13.43 -1.34
CA GLN A 205 1.74 -13.85 -2.59
C GLN A 205 2.74 -14.49 -3.56
N GLU A 206 3.94 -13.92 -3.69
CA GLU A 206 5.04 -14.52 -4.47
C GLU A 206 5.36 -15.94 -3.96
N ARG A 207 5.48 -16.12 -2.64
CA ARG A 207 5.71 -17.43 -2.01
C ARG A 207 4.59 -18.43 -2.29
N LEU A 208 3.32 -18.00 -2.27
CA LEU A 208 2.17 -18.84 -2.63
C LEU A 208 2.21 -19.23 -4.12
N MET A 209 2.47 -18.29 -5.02
CA MET A 209 2.56 -18.55 -6.47
C MET A 209 3.71 -19.52 -6.81
N GLU A 210 4.88 -19.35 -6.18
CA GLU A 210 6.01 -20.26 -6.35
C GLU A 210 5.72 -21.67 -5.85
N PHE A 211 4.94 -21.79 -4.76
CA PHE A 211 4.49 -23.08 -4.26
C PHE A 211 3.51 -23.76 -5.22
N SER A 212 2.51 -23.02 -5.71
CA SER A 212 1.52 -23.54 -6.66
C SER A 212 2.12 -23.97 -8.00
N LYS A 213 3.28 -23.43 -8.42
CA LYS A 213 4.00 -23.85 -9.64
C LYS A 213 4.83 -25.12 -9.46
N LYS A 214 5.13 -25.53 -8.22
CA LYS A 214 5.98 -26.70 -7.90
C LYS A 214 5.17 -27.95 -7.55
N THR A 215 3.84 -27.84 -7.51
CA THR A 215 2.89 -28.92 -7.18
C THR A 215 2.11 -29.26 -8.45
#